data_AF-A0A3M6U555-F1
#
_entry.id   AF-A0A3M6U555-F1
#
_cell.length_a   1.000
_cell.length_b   1.000
_cell.length_c   1.000
_cell.angle_alpha   90.00
_cell.angle_beta   90.00
_cell.angle_gamma   90.00
#
_symmetry.space_group_name_H-M   'P 1'
#
loop_
_entity.id
_entity.type
_entity.pdbx_description
1 polymer ?
#
loop_
_entity_poly.entity_id
_entity_poly.type
_entity_poly.pdbx_seq_one_letter_code
_entity_poly.pdbx_strand_id
1 'polypeptide(L)'
;MPPKAKLNSRQNKQSSIPHEAKTFIRMSSPNFNNITVIGCMLAYLEVFLSAHGSSGSAEHLNHAFLCNVTAWLLTTSFTFAFGGIFVKTWRVYKIFTNYQLKKEIRNLSSTSLLAVLMAGWFIDVDNNDPDLVEELLTRQCTSHHYNTWVMSLCGLKGILLIFGVFLAWETRNVHYPSLNDSKSIGLAVYNMFMFSCLAIVVGFVVYPPLETLVQRSIVFVAATSTVALLFIPK
;
A
#
# COMPACT_ATOMS: atom_id res chain seq x y z
N MET A 1 11.96 0.05 54.86
CA MET A 1 11.34 1.06 53.98
C MET A 1 12.17 1.18 52.70
N PRO A 2 11.57 1.25 51.50
CA PRO A 2 10.82 0.26 50.71
C PRO A 2 11.71 -0.49 49.67
N PRO A 3 11.19 -1.52 48.96
CA PRO A 3 11.98 -2.63 48.42
C PRO A 3 12.39 -2.53 46.93
N LYS A 4 13.62 -2.94 46.63
CA LYS A 4 14.25 -3.12 45.29
C LYS A 4 13.64 -4.27 44.43
N ALA A 5 12.41 -4.71 44.71
CA ALA A 5 11.85 -5.96 44.18
C ALA A 5 11.18 -5.85 42.79
N LYS A 6 11.02 -4.64 42.21
CA LYS A 6 10.30 -4.46 40.94
C LYS A 6 11.14 -4.51 39.66
N LEU A 7 12.47 -4.55 39.75
CA LEU A 7 13.32 -4.59 38.54
C LEU A 7 13.66 -6.01 38.06
N ASN A 8 13.74 -7.00 38.96
CA ASN A 8 14.13 -8.37 38.61
C ASN A 8 13.01 -9.19 37.92
N SER A 9 11.74 -8.81 38.05
CA SER A 9 10.64 -9.50 37.38
C SER A 9 10.52 -9.18 35.88
N ARG A 10 11.21 -8.14 35.39
CA ARG A 10 11.30 -7.84 33.95
C ARG A 10 12.39 -8.62 33.23
N GLN A 11 13.45 -9.05 33.93
CA GLN A 11 14.57 -9.78 33.33
C GLN A 11 14.41 -11.31 33.41
N ASN A 12 13.76 -11.82 34.46
CA ASN A 12 13.54 -13.27 34.60
C ASN A 12 12.40 -13.84 33.73
N LYS A 13 11.68 -12.99 32.98
CA LYS A 13 10.74 -13.43 31.94
C LYS A 13 11.35 -13.40 30.53
N GLN A 14 12.68 -13.34 30.44
CA GLN A 14 13.42 -13.40 29.18
C GLN A 14 14.10 -14.77 28.98
N SER A 15 14.18 -15.63 30.01
CA SER A 15 15.01 -16.85 30.03
C SER A 15 14.24 -18.17 29.88
N SER A 16 12.93 -18.16 29.65
CA SER A 16 12.11 -19.37 29.56
C SER A 16 11.43 -19.53 28.19
N ILE A 17 12.21 -19.47 27.10
CA ILE A 17 11.71 -19.91 25.79
C ILE A 17 12.70 -20.89 25.13
N PRO A 18 12.79 -22.16 25.57
CA PRO A 18 13.66 -23.16 24.93
C PRO A 18 12.90 -24.18 24.07
N HIS A 19 11.70 -23.85 23.55
CA HIS A 19 10.98 -24.69 22.57
C HIS A 19 10.14 -23.91 21.51
N GLU A 20 9.96 -22.58 21.62
CA GLU A 20 9.14 -21.80 20.67
C GLU A 20 9.87 -21.39 19.37
N ALA A 21 11.15 -21.74 19.19
CA ALA A 21 11.89 -21.36 17.97
C ALA A 21 11.36 -22.06 16.69
N LYS A 22 10.81 -23.29 16.81
CA LYS A 22 10.21 -24.01 15.68
C LYS A 22 8.79 -23.54 15.33
N THR A 23 8.07 -22.92 16.27
CA THR A 23 6.71 -22.38 16.04
C THR A 23 6.71 -20.89 15.69
N PHE A 24 7.89 -20.27 15.61
CA PHE A 24 8.05 -18.85 15.29
C PHE A 24 8.08 -18.55 13.77
N ILE A 25 8.18 -19.58 12.92
CA ILE A 25 8.20 -19.46 11.45
C ILE A 25 6.87 -18.89 10.87
N ARG A 26 5.84 -18.70 11.69
CA ARG A 26 4.47 -18.38 11.24
C ARG A 26 3.93 -17.01 11.69
N MET A 27 4.80 -16.03 11.95
CA MET A 27 4.36 -14.65 12.24
C MET A 27 4.23 -13.75 11.01
N SER A 28 5.02 -14.00 9.96
CA SER A 28 4.77 -13.44 8.64
C SER A 28 3.59 -14.18 8.00
N SER A 29 2.38 -13.60 8.02
CA SER A 29 1.24 -14.12 7.24
C SER A 29 1.63 -14.09 5.76
N PRO A 30 1.93 -15.24 5.11
CA PRO A 30 2.41 -15.25 3.74
C PRO A 30 1.33 -14.73 2.79
N ASN A 31 0.06 -15.00 3.12
CA ASN A 31 -1.08 -14.61 2.29
C ASN A 31 -1.18 -13.10 2.06
N PHE A 32 -0.92 -12.25 3.07
CA PHE A 32 -0.95 -10.79 2.88
C PHE A 32 0.26 -10.25 2.11
N ASN A 33 1.42 -10.93 2.20
CA ASN A 33 2.55 -10.63 1.32
C ASN A 33 2.22 -10.99 -0.13
N ASN A 34 1.57 -12.13 -0.36
CA ASN A 34 1.15 -12.54 -1.70
C ASN A 34 0.18 -11.53 -2.32
N ILE A 35 -0.79 -11.02 -1.55
CA ILE A 35 -1.70 -9.95 -2.02
C ILE A 35 -0.91 -8.69 -2.40
N THR A 36 0.08 -8.31 -1.60
CA THR A 36 0.91 -7.14 -1.89
C THR A 36 1.70 -7.33 -3.18
N VAL A 37 2.28 -8.52 -3.39
CA VAL A 37 3.00 -8.88 -4.62
C VAL A 37 2.08 -8.85 -5.83
N ILE A 38 0.85 -9.39 -5.72
CA ILE A 38 -0.15 -9.32 -6.80
C ILE A 38 -0.42 -7.85 -7.16
N GLY A 39 -0.60 -6.97 -6.16
CA GLY A 39 -0.73 -5.53 -6.39
C GLY A 39 0.47 -4.94 -7.14
N CYS A 40 1.70 -5.27 -6.74
CA CYS A 40 2.89 -4.81 -7.45
C CYS A 40 3.00 -5.36 -8.89
N MET A 41 2.58 -6.60 -9.13
CA MET A 41 2.55 -7.17 -10.49
C MET A 41 1.54 -6.46 -11.38
N LEU A 42 0.37 -6.10 -10.84
CA LEU A 42 -0.61 -5.28 -11.56
C LEU A 42 -0.07 -3.88 -11.87
N ALA A 43 0.72 -3.29 -10.97
CA ALA A 43 1.39 -2.01 -11.23
C ALA A 43 2.40 -2.11 -12.39
N TYR A 44 3.16 -3.20 -12.48
CA TYR A 44 4.05 -3.41 -13.63
C TYR A 44 3.28 -3.59 -14.94
N LEU A 45 2.15 -4.30 -14.90
CA LEU A 45 1.28 -4.48 -16.06
C LEU A 45 0.71 -3.13 -16.53
N GLU A 46 0.26 -2.28 -15.60
CA GLU A 46 -0.19 -0.93 -15.90
C GLU A 46 0.89 -0.11 -16.60
N VAL A 47 2.11 -0.06 -16.04
CA VAL A 47 3.24 0.68 -16.64
C VAL A 47 3.50 0.21 -18.08
N PHE A 48 3.44 -1.10 -18.32
CA PHE A 48 3.64 -1.68 -19.65
C PHE A 48 2.51 -1.32 -20.63
N LEU A 49 1.26 -1.44 -20.21
CA LEU A 49 0.09 -1.10 -21.04
C LEU A 49 0.05 0.39 -21.37
N SER A 50 0.33 1.24 -20.39
CA SER A 50 0.43 2.68 -20.56
C SER A 50 1.54 3.06 -21.55
N ALA A 51 2.69 2.36 -21.52
CA ALA A 51 3.75 2.56 -22.51
C ALA A 51 3.32 2.23 -23.95
N HIS A 52 2.58 1.14 -24.14
CA HIS A 52 2.08 0.71 -25.46
C HIS A 52 0.95 1.60 -25.98
N GLY A 53 0.10 2.12 -25.11
CA GLY A 53 -0.94 3.09 -25.49
C GLY A 53 -0.37 4.40 -26.05
N SER A 54 0.83 4.79 -25.59
CA SER A 54 1.52 6.00 -26.06
C SER A 54 2.28 5.81 -27.39
N SER A 55 2.69 4.59 -27.73
CA SER A 55 3.25 4.29 -29.06
C SER A 55 2.11 4.23 -30.08
N GLY A 56 2.21 4.99 -31.17
CA GLY A 56 1.13 5.24 -32.15
C GLY A 56 0.59 4.04 -32.94
N SER A 57 0.66 2.82 -32.43
CA SER A 57 0.21 1.57 -33.04
C SER A 57 -1.23 1.15 -32.70
N ALA A 58 -1.91 1.84 -31.78
CA ALA A 58 -3.30 1.55 -31.43
C ALA A 58 -4.28 2.37 -32.30
N GLU A 59 -5.16 1.68 -33.03
CA GLU A 59 -6.33 2.28 -33.69
C GLU A 59 -7.18 3.11 -32.71
N HIS A 60 -7.86 4.16 -33.17
CA HIS A 60 -8.61 5.13 -32.33
C HIS A 60 -9.56 4.47 -31.30
N LEU A 61 -10.25 3.38 -31.67
CA LEU A 61 -11.16 2.66 -30.76
C LEU A 61 -10.42 1.96 -29.60
N ASN A 62 -9.17 1.56 -29.81
CA ASN A 62 -8.34 0.88 -28.82
C ASN A 62 -7.73 1.85 -27.81
N HIS A 63 -7.52 3.12 -28.16
CA HIS A 63 -6.91 4.11 -27.28
C HIS A 63 -7.79 4.44 -26.07
N ALA A 64 -9.08 4.68 -26.32
CA ALA A 64 -10.10 4.92 -25.29
C ALA A 64 -10.18 3.77 -24.28
N PHE A 65 -10.26 2.54 -24.79
CA PHE A 65 -10.34 1.34 -23.97
C PHE A 65 -9.07 1.12 -23.11
N LEU A 66 -7.89 1.25 -23.72
CA LEU A 66 -6.61 1.13 -23.01
C LEU A 66 -6.47 2.16 -21.89
N CYS A 67 -7.00 3.36 -22.09
CA CYS A 67 -6.97 4.43 -21.10
C CYS A 67 -7.81 4.12 -19.86
N ASN A 68 -9.01 3.58 -20.06
CA ASN A 68 -9.85 3.17 -18.96
C ASN A 68 -9.23 1.98 -18.19
N VAL A 69 -8.72 0.99 -18.94
CA VAL A 69 -8.06 -0.18 -18.37
C VAL A 69 -6.82 0.20 -17.56
N THR A 70 -6.00 1.14 -18.04
CA THR A 70 -4.81 1.62 -17.32
C THR A 70 -5.18 2.36 -16.04
N ALA A 71 -6.20 3.23 -16.07
CA ALA A 71 -6.72 3.90 -14.87
C ALA A 71 -7.24 2.90 -13.82
N TRP A 72 -8.04 1.91 -14.24
CA TRP A 72 -8.53 0.85 -13.36
C TRP A 72 -7.40 -0.02 -12.81
N LEU A 73 -6.43 -0.42 -13.63
CA LEU A 73 -5.29 -1.20 -13.18
C LEU A 73 -4.46 -0.43 -12.15
N LEU A 74 -4.25 0.88 -12.35
CA LEU A 74 -3.51 1.71 -11.41
C LEU A 74 -4.19 1.75 -10.03
N THR A 75 -5.50 2.04 -9.98
CA THR A 75 -6.24 2.11 -8.71
C THR A 75 -6.35 0.75 -8.01
N THR A 76 -6.48 -0.32 -8.79
CA THR A 76 -6.49 -1.71 -8.30
C THR A 76 -5.15 -2.10 -7.72
N SER A 77 -4.05 -1.85 -8.46
CA SER A 77 -2.70 -2.18 -8.04
C SER A 77 -2.35 -1.52 -6.70
N PHE A 78 -2.66 -0.23 -6.56
CA PHE A 78 -2.45 0.52 -5.32
C PHE A 78 -3.26 -0.08 -4.16
N THR A 79 -4.53 -0.40 -4.38
CA THR A 79 -5.41 -0.95 -3.33
C THR A 79 -4.92 -2.30 -2.83
N PHE A 80 -4.51 -3.21 -3.73
CA PHE A 80 -3.99 -4.52 -3.33
C PHE A 80 -2.63 -4.39 -2.65
N ALA A 81 -1.74 -3.57 -3.19
CA ALA A 81 -0.39 -3.39 -2.66
C ALA A 81 -0.43 -2.74 -1.27
N PHE A 82 -1.05 -1.56 -1.15
CA PHE A 82 -1.16 -0.88 0.13
C PHE A 82 -2.08 -1.63 1.11
N GLY A 83 -3.18 -2.22 0.65
CA GLY A 83 -4.11 -2.96 1.50
C GLY A 83 -3.46 -4.16 2.20
N GLY A 84 -2.60 -4.90 1.50
CA GLY A 84 -1.83 -6.01 2.09
C GLY A 84 -0.89 -5.54 3.20
N ILE A 85 -0.15 -4.44 2.96
CA ILE A 85 0.76 -3.83 3.92
C ILE A 85 -0.03 -3.26 5.12
N PHE A 86 -1.15 -2.59 4.86
CA PHE A 86 -2.01 -1.99 5.88
C PHE A 86 -2.59 -3.04 6.83
N VAL A 87 -3.15 -4.13 6.31
CA VAL A 87 -3.71 -5.22 7.12
C VAL A 87 -2.63 -5.88 7.98
N LYS A 88 -1.40 -6.03 7.46
CA LYS A 88 -0.25 -6.50 8.23
C LYS A 88 0.13 -5.54 9.35
N THR A 89 0.22 -4.25 9.05
CA THR A 89 0.54 -3.19 10.02
C THR A 89 -0.52 -3.15 11.13
N TRP A 90 -1.81 -3.24 10.77
CA TRP A 90 -2.90 -3.34 11.72
C TRP A 90 -2.80 -4.58 12.62
N ARG A 91 -2.48 -5.76 12.06
CA ARG A 91 -2.30 -6.98 12.83
C ARG A 91 -1.21 -6.83 13.90
N VAL A 92 -0.07 -6.24 13.53
CA VAL A 92 1.04 -5.97 14.46
C VAL A 92 0.61 -4.96 15.53
N TYR A 93 -0.02 -3.86 15.11
CA TYR A 93 -0.54 -2.83 16.02
C TYR A 93 -1.52 -3.41 17.04
N LYS A 94 -2.46 -4.27 16.62
CA LYS A 94 -3.42 -4.95 17.50
C LYS A 94 -2.72 -5.81 18.55
N ILE A 95 -1.75 -6.64 18.14
CA ILE A 95 -0.99 -7.50 19.06
C ILE A 95 -0.24 -6.66 20.08
N PHE A 96 0.48 -5.64 19.60
CA PHE A 96 1.26 -4.76 20.46
C PHE A 96 0.37 -4.01 21.47
N THR A 97 -0.74 -3.46 21.01
CA THR A 97 -1.66 -2.70 21.86
C THR A 97 -2.33 -3.59 22.90
N ASN A 98 -2.79 -4.79 22.52
CA ASN A 98 -3.34 -5.75 23.47
C ASN A 98 -2.32 -6.16 24.54
N TYR A 99 -1.06 -6.34 24.14
CA TYR A 99 0.02 -6.74 25.05
C TYR A 99 0.45 -5.61 26.00
N GLN A 100 0.76 -4.42 25.47
CA GLN A 100 1.30 -3.31 26.25
C GLN A 100 0.24 -2.57 27.07
N LEU A 101 -0.91 -2.30 26.48
CA LEU A 101 -1.96 -1.52 27.14
C LEU A 101 -2.93 -2.41 27.93
N LYS A 102 -2.75 -3.75 27.89
CA LYS A 102 -3.69 -4.75 28.45
C LYS A 102 -5.15 -4.47 28.09
N LYS A 103 -5.37 -3.86 26.93
CA LYS A 103 -6.68 -3.45 26.45
C LYS A 103 -7.12 -4.47 25.42
N GLU A 104 -8.25 -5.12 25.63
CA GLU A 104 -8.81 -6.02 24.62
C GLU A 104 -9.40 -5.19 23.47
N ILE A 105 -8.67 -5.08 22.36
CA ILE A 105 -9.25 -4.54 21.13
C ILE A 105 -10.25 -5.57 20.59
N ARG A 106 -11.48 -5.10 20.31
CA ARG A 106 -12.59 -5.82 19.65
C ARG A 106 -12.10 -6.79 18.56
N ASN A 107 -12.85 -7.87 18.35
CA ASN A 107 -12.61 -8.93 17.35
C ASN A 107 -12.71 -8.47 15.88
N LEU A 108 -12.15 -7.31 15.55
CA LEU A 108 -11.91 -6.93 14.17
C LEU A 108 -10.83 -7.84 13.61
N SER A 109 -11.23 -8.70 12.67
CA SER A 109 -10.37 -9.65 11.98
C SER A 109 -9.57 -8.94 10.89
N SER A 110 -8.35 -9.41 10.65
CA SER A 110 -7.55 -8.97 9.50
C SER A 110 -8.29 -9.23 8.17
N THR A 111 -9.10 -10.29 8.09
CA THR A 111 -9.90 -10.61 6.91
C THR A 111 -11.06 -9.65 6.69
N SER A 112 -11.74 -9.21 7.77
CA SER A 112 -12.82 -8.22 7.65
C SER A 112 -12.30 -6.86 7.20
N LEU A 113 -11.11 -6.46 7.65
CA LEU A 113 -10.48 -5.21 7.19
C LEU A 113 -10.14 -5.26 5.70
N LEU A 114 -9.56 -6.36 5.24
CA LEU A 114 -9.28 -6.55 3.82
C LEU A 114 -10.57 -6.50 2.99
N ALA A 115 -11.65 -7.16 3.45
CA ALA A 115 -12.93 -7.14 2.76
C ALA A 115 -13.52 -5.72 2.64
N VAL A 116 -13.39 -4.89 3.67
CA VAL A 116 -13.84 -3.49 3.63
C VAL A 116 -13.03 -2.66 2.64
N LEU A 117 -11.70 -2.82 2.59
CA LEU A 117 -10.86 -2.13 1.62
C LEU A 117 -11.19 -2.52 0.17
N MET A 118 -11.43 -3.82 -0.04
CA MET A 118 -11.82 -4.38 -1.34
C MET A 118 -13.22 -3.92 -1.78
N ALA A 119 -14.18 -3.86 -0.86
CA ALA A 119 -15.52 -3.36 -1.15
C ALA A 119 -15.50 -1.87 -1.51
N GLY A 120 -14.72 -1.05 -0.79
CA GLY A 120 -14.53 0.36 -1.11
C GLY A 120 -13.95 0.55 -2.52
N TRP A 121 -12.92 -0.23 -2.87
CA TRP A 121 -12.36 -0.21 -4.23
C TRP A 121 -13.35 -0.65 -5.30
N PHE A 122 -14.18 -1.66 -5.03
CA PHE A 122 -15.17 -2.12 -6.01
C PHE A 122 -16.19 -1.01 -6.33
N ILE A 123 -16.63 -0.28 -5.30
CA ILE A 123 -17.50 0.89 -5.46
C ILE A 123 -16.77 1.99 -6.26
N ASP A 124 -15.50 2.27 -5.96
CA ASP A 124 -14.70 3.26 -6.69
C ASP A 124 -14.57 2.94 -8.19
N VAL A 125 -14.38 1.65 -8.53
CA VAL A 125 -14.22 1.18 -9.92
C VAL A 125 -15.55 1.20 -10.67
N ASP A 126 -16.63 0.77 -10.04
CA ASP A 126 -17.98 0.71 -10.63
C ASP A 126 -18.53 2.11 -10.95
N ASN A 127 -18.27 3.10 -10.08
CA ASN A 127 -18.67 4.49 -10.31
C ASN A 127 -17.84 5.23 -11.38
N ASN A 128 -16.82 4.59 -11.97
CA ASN A 128 -16.00 5.19 -13.01
C ASN A 128 -16.67 5.03 -14.40
N ASP A 129 -17.86 5.59 -14.57
CA ASP A 129 -18.51 5.71 -15.88
C ASP A 129 -17.79 6.79 -16.71
N PRO A 130 -17.12 6.43 -17.83
CA PRO A 130 -16.34 7.38 -18.58
C PRO A 130 -17.22 8.14 -19.59
N ASP A 131 -17.61 9.37 -19.25
CA ASP A 131 -17.97 10.37 -20.26
C ASP A 131 -16.67 10.80 -20.98
N LEU A 132 -16.21 10.00 -21.95
CA LEU A 132 -14.91 10.19 -22.58
C LEU A 132 -14.98 11.25 -23.68
N VAL A 133 -14.22 12.34 -23.53
CA VAL A 133 -14.00 13.34 -24.57
C VAL A 133 -12.56 13.22 -25.06
N GLU A 134 -12.38 12.79 -26.31
CA GLU A 134 -11.06 12.68 -26.94
C GLU A 134 -10.66 14.04 -27.55
N GLU A 135 -9.61 14.66 -27.03
CA GLU A 135 -9.08 15.92 -27.56
C GLU A 135 -7.92 15.66 -28.52
N LEU A 136 -8.07 16.03 -29.80
CA LEU A 136 -7.16 15.63 -30.89
C LEU A 136 -5.74 16.22 -30.77
N LEU A 137 -5.51 17.25 -29.95
CA LEU A 137 -4.23 17.92 -29.81
C LEU A 137 -3.33 17.35 -28.68
N THR A 138 -3.90 16.52 -27.80
CA THR A 138 -3.20 15.88 -26.68
C THR A 138 -3.80 14.50 -26.50
N ARG A 139 -3.05 13.42 -26.75
CA ARG A 139 -3.51 12.03 -26.50
C ARG A 139 -3.67 11.78 -24.98
N GLN A 140 -4.64 12.43 -24.37
CA GLN A 140 -5.03 12.32 -22.97
C GLN A 140 -6.53 12.03 -22.93
N CYS A 141 -6.91 11.16 -22.00
CA CYS A 141 -8.30 10.81 -21.80
C CYS A 141 -8.83 11.69 -20.68
N THR A 142 -9.78 12.54 -21.02
CA THR A 142 -10.43 13.41 -20.05
C THR A 142 -11.92 13.10 -20.03
N SER A 143 -12.53 13.38 -18.89
CA SER A 143 -13.97 13.31 -18.70
C SER A 143 -14.44 14.63 -18.08
N HIS A 144 -15.69 15.00 -18.34
CA HIS A 144 -16.29 16.25 -17.84
C HIS A 144 -16.18 16.40 -16.31
N HIS A 145 -16.26 15.27 -15.57
CA HIS A 145 -16.15 15.23 -14.10
C HIS A 145 -14.83 14.63 -13.61
N TYR A 146 -13.82 14.51 -14.50
CA TYR A 146 -12.54 13.84 -14.22
C TYR A 146 -11.85 14.40 -12.98
N ASN A 147 -11.71 15.74 -12.87
CA ASN A 147 -11.01 16.37 -11.75
C ASN A 147 -11.70 16.07 -10.40
N THR A 148 -13.02 16.12 -10.34
CA THR A 148 -13.78 15.85 -9.11
C THR A 148 -13.62 14.39 -8.67
N TRP A 149 -13.67 13.46 -9.64
CA TRP A 149 -13.47 12.03 -9.38
C TRP A 149 -12.03 11.74 -8.91
N VAL A 150 -11.02 12.24 -9.64
CA VAL A 150 -9.60 12.06 -9.28
C VAL A 150 -9.31 12.65 -7.90
N MET A 151 -9.80 13.85 -7.60
CA MET A 151 -9.60 14.49 -6.28
C MET A 151 -10.25 13.69 -5.16
N SER A 152 -11.45 13.14 -5.40
CA SER A 152 -12.15 12.29 -4.43
C SER A 152 -11.37 11.01 -4.14
N LEU A 153 -10.90 10.31 -5.19
CA LEU A 153 -10.08 9.11 -5.05
C LEU A 153 -8.75 9.39 -4.37
N CYS A 154 -8.03 10.42 -4.81
CA CYS A 154 -6.77 10.83 -4.23
C CYS A 154 -6.93 11.18 -2.75
N GLY A 155 -7.99 11.90 -2.39
CA GLY A 155 -8.33 12.23 -1.01
C GLY A 155 -8.57 10.98 -0.15
N LEU A 156 -9.40 10.05 -0.62
CA LEU A 156 -9.69 8.80 0.10
C LEU A 156 -8.45 7.93 0.29
N LYS A 157 -7.67 7.71 -0.77
CA LYS A 157 -6.42 6.93 -0.70
C LYS A 157 -5.36 7.66 0.14
N GLY A 158 -5.33 8.98 0.10
CA GLY A 158 -4.45 9.83 0.91
C GLY A 158 -4.74 9.73 2.41
N ILE A 159 -6.01 9.80 2.82
CA ILE A 159 -6.41 9.60 4.22
C ILE A 159 -6.02 8.19 4.69
N LEU A 160 -6.25 7.18 3.85
CA LEU A 160 -5.88 5.80 4.12
C LEU A 160 -4.37 5.63 4.31
N LEU A 161 -3.56 6.27 3.46
CA LEU A 161 -2.10 6.31 3.56
C LEU A 161 -1.64 6.95 4.87
N ILE A 162 -2.15 8.14 5.19
CA ILE A 162 -1.80 8.85 6.43
C ILE A 162 -2.13 8.00 7.65
N PHE A 163 -3.28 7.32 7.65
CA PHE A 163 -3.64 6.39 8.71
C PHE A 163 -2.69 5.19 8.78
N GLY A 164 -2.26 4.64 7.64
CA GLY A 164 -1.22 3.61 7.59
C GLY A 164 0.11 4.06 8.17
N VAL A 165 0.56 5.28 7.84
CA VAL A 165 1.77 5.89 8.39
C VAL A 165 1.66 6.04 9.91
N PHE A 166 0.51 6.50 10.41
CA PHE A 166 0.26 6.59 11.85
C PHE A 166 0.40 5.24 12.55
N LEU A 167 -0.18 4.17 12.00
CA LEU A 167 -0.03 2.81 12.57
C LEU A 167 1.42 2.29 12.50
N ALA A 168 2.13 2.59 11.41
CA ALA A 168 3.55 2.25 11.28
C ALA A 168 4.42 3.02 12.29
N TRP A 169 4.06 4.27 12.59
CA TRP A 169 4.74 5.07 13.59
C TRP A 169 4.55 4.55 15.01
N GLU A 170 3.32 4.21 15.39
CA GLU A 170 3.02 3.63 16.70
C GLU A 170 3.76 2.30 16.95
N THR A 171 4.02 1.54 15.88
CA THR A 171 4.69 0.24 15.96
C THR A 171 6.23 0.30 15.82
N ARG A 172 6.83 1.48 15.65
CA ARG A 172 8.27 1.62 15.35
C ARG A 172 9.19 1.35 16.54
N ASN A 173 8.78 1.69 17.76
CA ASN A 173 9.64 1.65 18.95
C ASN A 173 9.60 0.30 19.68
N VAL A 174 9.14 -0.74 18.99
CA VAL A 174 8.88 -2.06 19.55
C VAL A 174 10.09 -2.95 19.27
N HIS A 175 11.06 -2.94 20.18
CA HIS A 175 12.29 -3.71 20.02
C HIS A 175 12.12 -5.13 20.57
N TYR A 176 11.65 -6.05 19.73
CA TYR A 176 11.78 -7.49 19.97
C TYR A 176 12.57 -8.11 18.81
N PRO A 177 13.65 -8.89 19.07
CA PRO A 177 14.47 -9.52 18.02
C PRO A 177 13.66 -10.37 17.04
N SER A 178 12.52 -10.87 17.51
CA SER A 178 11.61 -11.74 16.79
C SER A 178 10.57 -10.96 15.95
N LEU A 179 10.44 -9.64 16.12
CA LEU A 179 9.55 -8.76 15.36
C LEU A 179 10.30 -7.89 14.33
N ASN A 180 11.52 -8.24 13.94
CA ASN A 180 12.28 -7.44 12.98
C ASN A 180 11.56 -7.27 11.62
N ASP A 181 10.73 -8.25 11.23
CA ASP A 181 9.81 -8.18 10.07
C ASP A 181 8.86 -6.96 10.11
N SER A 182 8.46 -6.49 11.30
CA SER A 182 7.54 -5.35 11.42
C SER A 182 8.19 -4.03 11.00
N LYS A 183 9.51 -3.90 11.18
CA LYS A 183 10.26 -2.71 10.72
C LYS A 183 10.29 -2.62 9.21
N SER A 184 10.49 -3.75 8.54
CA SER A 184 10.46 -3.86 7.08
C SER A 184 9.08 -3.49 6.53
N ILE A 185 8.01 -3.96 7.19
CA ILE A 185 6.62 -3.58 6.86
C ILE A 185 6.41 -2.07 7.06
N GLY A 186 6.89 -1.49 8.17
CA GLY A 186 6.81 -0.05 8.41
C GLY A 186 7.57 0.76 7.36
N LEU A 187 8.77 0.33 6.98
CA LEU A 187 9.56 0.95 5.91
C LEU A 187 8.85 0.89 4.56
N ALA A 188 8.13 -0.20 4.27
CA ALA A 188 7.31 -0.32 3.07
C ALA A 188 6.12 0.68 3.06
N VAL A 189 5.48 0.92 4.21
CA VAL A 189 4.43 1.97 4.33
C VAL A 189 5.00 3.35 4.03
N TYR A 190 6.14 3.71 4.63
CA TYR A 190 6.80 4.99 4.37
C TYR A 190 7.23 5.12 2.90
N ASN A 191 7.76 4.04 2.32
CA ASN A 191 8.16 4.01 0.91
C ASN A 191 6.99 4.33 -0.02
N MET A 192 5.83 3.67 0.16
CA MET A 192 4.63 3.97 -0.62
C MET A 192 4.16 5.41 -0.43
N PHE A 193 4.08 5.89 0.80
CA PHE A 193 3.66 7.27 1.09
C PHE A 193 4.55 8.29 0.38
N MET A 194 5.87 8.14 0.47
CA MET A 194 6.83 9.05 -0.16
C MET A 194 6.70 9.07 -1.68
N PHE A 195 6.58 7.91 -2.32
CA PHE A 195 6.39 7.85 -3.78
C PHE A 195 5.02 8.38 -4.22
N SER A 196 3.97 8.21 -3.43
CA SER A 196 2.66 8.83 -3.68
C SER A 196 2.74 10.35 -3.61
N CYS A 197 3.40 10.91 -2.59
CA CYS A 197 3.63 12.35 -2.51
C CYS A 197 4.45 12.87 -3.71
N LEU A 198 5.51 12.14 -4.10
CA LEU A 198 6.33 12.49 -5.25
C LEU A 198 5.53 12.49 -6.56
N ALA A 199 4.67 11.50 -6.77
CA ALA A 199 3.81 11.43 -7.95
C ALA A 199 2.87 12.63 -8.05
N ILE A 200 2.26 13.06 -6.93
CA ILE A 200 1.41 14.26 -6.87
C ILE A 200 2.21 15.50 -7.25
N VAL A 201 3.39 15.71 -6.64
CA VAL A 201 4.24 16.87 -6.93
C VAL A 201 4.64 16.91 -8.42
N VAL A 202 5.02 15.78 -8.99
CA VAL A 202 5.36 15.68 -10.42
C VAL A 202 4.19 16.08 -11.31
N GLY A 203 2.97 15.65 -10.99
CA GLY A 203 1.76 15.99 -11.76
C GLY A 203 1.46 17.49 -11.81
N PHE A 204 1.94 18.29 -10.85
CA PHE A 204 1.77 19.75 -10.86
C PHE A 204 2.93 20.51 -11.49
N VAL A 205 4.14 19.92 -11.50
CA VAL A 205 5.38 20.63 -11.82
C VAL A 205 5.89 20.32 -13.22
N VAL A 206 5.65 19.11 -13.74
CA VAL A 206 6.30 18.60 -14.95
C VAL A 206 5.40 18.77 -16.18
N TYR A 207 6.00 19.05 -17.34
CA TYR A 207 5.30 19.22 -18.63
C TYR A 207 4.79 17.87 -19.20
N PRO A 208 3.61 17.80 -19.86
CA PRO A 208 2.85 16.54 -20.11
C PRO A 208 3.61 15.34 -20.72
N PRO A 209 4.40 15.47 -21.81
CA PRO A 209 5.17 14.34 -22.35
C PRO A 209 6.23 13.81 -21.38
N LEU A 210 6.87 14.70 -20.60
CA LEU A 210 7.85 14.30 -19.59
C LEU A 210 7.16 13.79 -18.32
N GLU A 211 6.03 14.38 -17.96
CA GLU A 211 5.23 14.04 -16.79
C GLU A 211 4.83 12.56 -16.79
N THR A 212 4.24 12.10 -17.90
CA THR A 212 3.79 10.70 -18.05
C THR A 212 4.94 9.69 -17.92
N LEU A 213 6.10 9.99 -18.51
CA LEU A 213 7.29 9.16 -18.39
C LEU A 213 7.81 9.10 -16.94
N VAL A 214 7.86 10.25 -16.27
CA VAL A 214 8.33 10.34 -14.88
C VAL A 214 7.36 9.64 -13.92
N GLN A 215 6.04 9.81 -14.09
CA GLN A 215 5.03 9.12 -13.28
C GLN A 215 5.12 7.60 -13.41
N ARG A 216 5.25 7.06 -14.63
CA ARG A 216 5.45 5.62 -14.86
C ARG A 216 6.71 5.09 -14.19
N SER A 217 7.79 5.87 -14.25
CA SER A 217 9.06 5.54 -13.60
C SER A 217 8.91 5.52 -12.07
N ILE A 218 8.17 6.47 -11.50
CA ILE A 218 7.86 6.50 -10.06
C ILE A 218 7.11 5.23 -9.63
N VAL A 219 6.05 4.84 -10.36
CA VAL A 219 5.28 3.63 -10.07
C VAL A 219 6.16 2.38 -10.12
N PHE A 220 6.99 2.25 -11.16
CA PHE A 220 7.91 1.12 -11.32
C PHE A 220 8.92 1.02 -10.16
N VAL A 221 9.55 2.13 -9.80
CA VAL A 221 10.53 2.18 -8.71
C VAL A 221 9.84 1.94 -7.36
N ALA A 222 8.65 2.49 -7.14
CA ALA A 222 7.86 2.27 -5.93
C ALA A 222 7.48 0.80 -5.74
N ALA A 223 7.02 0.12 -6.80
CA ALA A 223 6.72 -1.30 -6.77
C ALA A 223 7.97 -2.15 -6.50
N THR A 224 9.08 -1.86 -7.19
CA THR A 224 10.34 -2.58 -7.04
C THR A 224 10.90 -2.45 -5.63
N SER A 225 10.96 -1.23 -5.11
CA SER A 225 11.43 -0.95 -3.75
C SER A 225 10.53 -1.58 -2.69
N THR A 226 9.21 -1.57 -2.87
CA THR A 226 8.27 -2.22 -1.94
C THR A 226 8.49 -3.74 -1.88
N VAL A 227 8.63 -4.40 -3.02
CA VAL A 227 8.93 -5.84 -3.07
C VAL A 227 10.29 -6.11 -2.43
N ALA A 228 11.32 -5.33 -2.75
CA ALA A 228 12.64 -5.45 -2.13
C ALA A 228 12.57 -5.35 -0.61
N LEU A 229 11.88 -4.35 -0.07
CA LEU A 229 11.70 -4.14 1.38
C LEU A 229 10.95 -5.28 2.07
N LEU A 230 10.03 -5.95 1.38
CA LEU A 230 9.26 -7.06 1.97
C LEU A 230 9.97 -8.41 1.94
N PHE A 231 10.94 -8.61 1.05
CA PHE A 231 11.56 -9.92 0.82
C PHE A 231 13.07 -10.00 1.09
N ILE A 232 13.80 -8.89 1.01
CA ILE A 232 15.25 -8.84 1.27
C ILE A 232 15.59 -8.97 2.76
N PRO A 233 14.95 -8.24 3.69
CA PRO A 233 15.21 -8.43 5.11
C PRO A 233 14.53 -9.73 5.58
N LYS A 234 15.27 -10.83 5.59
CA LYS A 234 14.90 -12.10 6.20
C LYS A 234 16.08 -12.68 6.97
#